data_AF-A0A9N9N4B9-F1
#
_entry.id   AF-A0A9N9N4B9-F1
#
_cell.length_a   1.000
_cell.length_b   1.000
_cell.length_c   1.000
_cell.angle_alpha   90.00
_cell.angle_beta   90.00
_cell.angle_gamma   90.00
#
_symmetry.space_group_name_H-M   'P 1'
#
loop_
_entity.id
_entity.type
_entity.pdbx_description
1 polymer ?
#
loop_
_entity_poly.entity_id
_entity_poly.type
_entity_poly.pdbx_seq_one_letter_code
_entity_poly.pdbx_strand_id
1 'polypeptide(L)'
;ANKWFQSIIKEYKLNEIPYDGLKRKKRLGRGGFGAVYLAKSSSLGYVAIKEVESDTDEKAQKLFINELKQLSRSSHMRIIKFYGISFSYDASLPLKIIQGLREEPIPGTPVLYNNIYSKCWDYEPNKRPSMSEIFQQLNFLNMIPNYNGTVYIFFDF
;
A
#
# COMPACT_ATOMS: atom_id res chain seq x y z
N ALA A 1 5.15 9.34 12.73
CA ALA A 1 4.33 8.25 13.27
C ALA A 1 2.90 8.39 12.74
N ASN A 2 2.26 7.28 12.34
CA ASN A 2 0.88 7.26 11.86
C ASN A 2 -0.07 7.81 12.96
N LYS A 3 -0.59 9.04 12.76
CA LYS A 3 -1.38 9.77 13.77
C LYS A 3 -2.62 8.99 14.19
N TRP A 4 -3.27 8.29 13.26
CA TRP A 4 -4.45 7.48 13.55
C TRP A 4 -4.14 6.28 14.46
N PHE A 5 -3.06 5.54 14.15
CA PHE A 5 -2.66 4.36 14.93
C PHE A 5 -2.34 4.72 16.39
N GLN A 6 -1.65 5.84 16.59
CA GLN A 6 -1.32 6.31 17.94
C GLN A 6 -2.56 6.81 18.70
N SER A 7 -3.53 7.44 18.00
CA SER A 7 -4.81 7.83 18.60
C SER A 7 -5.59 6.62 19.13
N ILE A 8 -5.69 5.52 18.36
CA ILE A 8 -6.46 4.34 18.79
C ILE A 8 -5.78 3.59 19.95
N ILE A 9 -4.45 3.53 19.99
CA ILE A 9 -3.70 2.97 21.13
C ILE A 9 -4.07 3.71 22.40
N LYS A 10 -4.04 5.05 22.35
CA LYS A 10 -4.33 5.90 23.50
C LYS A 10 -5.80 5.83 23.91
N GLU A 11 -6.73 5.93 22.97
CA GLU A 11 -8.18 5.92 23.22
C GLU A 11 -8.62 4.60 23.89
N TYR A 12 -8.12 3.46 23.38
CA TYR A 12 -8.54 2.14 23.83
C TYR A 12 -7.58 1.48 24.82
N LYS A 13 -6.55 2.20 25.27
CA LYS A 13 -5.51 1.71 26.21
C LYS A 13 -4.92 0.37 25.75
N LEU A 14 -4.60 0.27 24.47
CA LEU A 14 -4.08 -0.96 23.86
C LEU A 14 -2.58 -1.08 24.09
N ASN A 15 -2.11 -2.31 24.18
CA ASN A 15 -0.67 -2.59 24.18
C ASN A 15 -0.15 -2.55 22.74
N GLU A 16 0.84 -1.71 22.47
CA GLU A 16 1.61 -1.76 21.23
C GLU A 16 2.69 -2.85 21.36
N ILE A 17 2.65 -3.83 20.46
CA ILE A 17 3.67 -4.86 20.36
C ILE A 17 4.57 -4.47 19.18
N PRO A 18 5.90 -4.33 19.39
CA PRO A 18 6.83 -4.05 18.30
C PRO A 18 6.66 -5.04 17.16
N TYR A 19 6.57 -4.52 15.93
CA TYR A 19 6.61 -5.35 14.73
C TYR A 19 8.06 -5.79 14.49
N ASP A 20 8.60 -6.65 15.36
CA ASP A 20 10.00 -7.14 15.31
C ASP A 20 10.19 -8.17 14.17
N GLY A 21 9.71 -7.83 12.99
CA GLY A 21 9.72 -8.68 11.81
C GLY A 21 8.89 -9.95 11.99
N LEU A 22 7.75 -9.89 12.71
CA LEU A 22 6.82 -11.01 12.96
C LEU A 22 6.80 -11.98 11.78
N LYS A 23 7.57 -13.06 11.89
CA LYS A 23 7.81 -13.95 10.75
C LYS A 23 6.57 -14.81 10.58
N ARG A 24 5.76 -14.51 9.56
CA ARG A 24 4.66 -15.36 9.11
C ARG A 24 5.23 -16.74 8.81
N LYS A 25 4.83 -17.76 9.56
CA LYS A 25 5.25 -19.14 9.33
C LYS A 25 4.24 -19.92 8.49
N LYS A 26 2.96 -19.78 8.81
CA LYS A 26 1.88 -20.55 8.17
C LYS A 26 0.60 -19.74 8.20
N ARG A 27 -0.14 -19.71 7.08
CA ARG A 27 -1.51 -19.20 7.06
C ARG A 27 -2.42 -20.22 7.75
N LEU A 28 -3.15 -19.77 8.76
CA LEU A 28 -4.11 -20.58 9.52
C LEU A 28 -5.52 -20.51 8.90
N GLY A 29 -5.86 -19.39 8.26
CA GLY A 29 -7.15 -19.22 7.59
C GLY A 29 -7.30 -17.86 6.91
N ARG A 30 -8.42 -17.64 6.20
CA ARG A 30 -8.87 -16.34 5.70
C ARG A 30 -10.38 -16.29 5.78
N GLY A 31 -10.92 -15.17 6.26
CA GLY A 31 -12.34 -14.86 6.24
C GLY A 31 -12.59 -13.52 5.57
N GLY A 32 -13.82 -13.01 5.64
CA GLY A 32 -14.19 -11.72 5.05
C GLY A 32 -13.48 -10.49 5.65
N PHE A 33 -12.79 -10.66 6.77
CA PHE A 33 -12.11 -9.58 7.50
C PHE A 33 -10.58 -9.73 7.49
N GLY A 34 -10.04 -10.49 6.53
CA GLY A 34 -8.61 -10.68 6.34
C GLY A 34 -8.09 -12.08 6.64
N ALA A 35 -6.77 -12.20 6.71
CA ALA A 35 -6.07 -13.48 6.84
C ALA A 35 -5.47 -13.65 8.23
N VAL A 36 -5.46 -14.89 8.73
CA VAL A 36 -4.87 -15.25 10.01
C VAL A 36 -3.62 -16.09 9.77
N TYR A 37 -2.52 -15.74 10.42
CA TYR A 37 -1.24 -16.43 10.31
C TYR A 37 -0.73 -16.85 11.68
N LEU A 38 -0.06 -18.01 11.74
CA LEU A 38 0.84 -18.36 12.83
C LEU A 38 2.15 -17.60 12.62
N ALA A 39 2.56 -16.84 13.63
CA ALA A 39 3.80 -16.08 13.64
C ALA A 39 4.61 -16.37 14.91
N LYS A 40 5.93 -16.11 14.83
CA LYS A 40 6.81 -16.13 16.00
C LYS A 40 7.12 -14.69 16.41
N SER A 41 6.68 -14.32 17.60
CA SER A 41 7.07 -13.10 18.33
C SER A 41 8.28 -13.39 19.21
N SER A 42 9.20 -12.44 19.28
CA SER A 42 10.38 -12.52 20.15
C SER A 42 10.00 -12.46 21.64
N SER A 43 8.97 -11.69 21.99
CA SER A 43 8.52 -11.48 23.37
C SER A 43 7.41 -12.43 23.82
N LEU A 44 6.56 -12.90 22.89
CA LEU A 44 5.37 -13.69 23.21
C LEU A 44 5.43 -15.15 22.71
N GLY A 45 6.49 -15.56 22.03
CA GLY A 45 6.59 -16.89 21.44
C GLY A 45 5.67 -17.05 20.22
N TYR A 46 4.94 -18.16 20.11
CA TYR A 46 4.04 -18.39 18.98
C TYR A 46 2.68 -17.72 19.20
N VAL A 47 2.26 -16.92 18.21
CA VAL A 47 1.02 -16.15 18.26
C VAL A 47 0.25 -16.28 16.95
N ALA A 48 -1.06 -16.11 17.00
CA ALA A 48 -1.90 -15.91 15.82
C ALA A 48 -1.99 -14.40 15.53
N ILE A 49 -1.64 -14.00 14.31
CA ILE A 49 -1.79 -12.62 13.84
C ILE A 49 -2.91 -12.57 12.81
N LYS A 50 -3.86 -11.65 12.99
CA LYS A 50 -4.89 -11.35 11.99
C LYS A 50 -4.48 -10.08 11.26
N GLU A 51 -4.25 -10.21 9.96
CA GLU A 51 -3.92 -9.09 9.10
C GLU A 51 -5.20 -8.50 8.54
N VAL A 52 -5.37 -7.20 8.74
CA VAL A 52 -6.42 -6.42 8.12
C VAL A 52 -5.81 -5.72 6.93
N GLU A 53 -6.35 -5.99 5.74
CA GLU A 53 -5.99 -5.24 4.53
C GLU A 53 -6.35 -3.77 4.80
N SER A 54 -5.33 -2.90 4.83
CA SER A 54 -5.49 -1.48 5.15
C SER A 54 -5.99 -0.73 3.92
N ASP A 55 -7.12 -1.14 3.36
CA ASP A 55 -7.84 -0.24 2.48
C ASP A 55 -8.32 0.92 3.33
N THR A 56 -8.15 2.14 2.82
CA THR A 56 -8.54 3.40 3.45
C THR A 56 -10.06 3.54 3.65
N ASP A 57 -10.83 2.48 3.38
CA ASP A 57 -12.27 2.42 3.61
C ASP A 57 -12.58 2.56 5.11
N GLU A 58 -13.28 3.64 5.45
CA GLU A 58 -13.77 3.96 6.78
C GLU A 58 -14.58 2.79 7.38
N LYS A 59 -15.30 2.03 6.55
CA LYS A 59 -16.07 0.85 6.97
C LYS A 59 -15.15 -0.26 7.49
N ALA A 60 -14.05 -0.54 6.79
CA ALA A 60 -13.08 -1.54 7.21
C ALA A 60 -12.39 -1.14 8.53
N GLN A 61 -12.03 0.14 8.67
CA GLN A 61 -11.49 0.67 9.93
C GLN A 61 -12.49 0.52 11.08
N LYS A 62 -13.76 0.86 10.86
CA LYS A 62 -14.81 0.75 11.89
C LYS A 62 -15.03 -0.69 12.36
N LEU A 63 -15.01 -1.65 11.42
CA LEU A 63 -15.12 -3.08 11.73
C LEU A 63 -13.94 -3.57 12.57
N PHE A 64 -12.73 -3.17 12.18
CA PHE A 64 -11.52 -3.49 12.94
C PHE A 64 -11.56 -2.93 14.37
N ILE A 65 -11.95 -1.65 14.52
CA ILE A 65 -12.07 -1.02 15.84
C ILE A 65 -13.15 -1.70 16.70
N ASN A 66 -14.26 -2.14 16.11
CA ASN A 66 -15.29 -2.87 16.85
C ASN A 66 -14.81 -4.23 17.36
N GLU A 67 -14.00 -4.94 16.59
CA GLU A 67 -13.37 -6.18 17.03
C GLU A 67 -12.37 -5.94 18.16
N LEU A 68 -11.50 -4.93 18.02
CA LEU A 68 -10.55 -4.53 19.07
C LEU A 68 -11.25 -4.17 20.39
N LYS A 69 -12.37 -3.45 20.31
CA LYS A 69 -13.20 -3.07 21.46
C LYS A 69 -13.76 -4.26 22.24
N GLN A 70 -14.05 -5.37 21.56
CA GLN A 70 -14.57 -6.58 22.19
C GLN A 70 -13.42 -7.37 22.81
N LEU A 71 -12.35 -7.57 22.06
CA LEU A 71 -11.18 -8.32 22.49
C LEU A 71 -10.45 -7.66 23.68
N SER A 72 -10.35 -6.32 23.69
CA SER A 72 -9.68 -5.60 24.78
C SER A 72 -10.43 -5.66 26.11
N ARG A 73 -11.73 -5.93 26.07
CA ARG A 73 -12.59 -6.03 27.27
C ARG A 73 -12.77 -7.45 27.77
N SER A 74 -12.44 -8.46 26.96
CA SER A 74 -12.55 -9.86 27.34
C SER A 74 -11.27 -10.34 28.03
N SER A 75 -11.38 -10.72 29.31
CA SER A 75 -10.32 -11.42 30.03
C SER A 75 -10.90 -12.63 30.73
N HIS A 76 -10.73 -13.81 30.14
CA HIS A 76 -11.27 -15.06 30.67
C HIS A 76 -10.43 -16.26 30.22
N MET A 77 -10.20 -17.23 31.10
CA MET A 77 -9.32 -18.40 30.84
C MET A 77 -9.72 -19.25 29.63
N ARG A 78 -11.01 -19.26 29.26
CA ARG A 78 -11.54 -19.99 28.09
C ARG A 78 -11.70 -19.14 26.83
N ILE A 79 -11.31 -17.86 26.86
CA ILE A 79 -11.37 -16.96 25.72
C ILE A 79 -9.94 -16.71 25.25
N ILE A 80 -9.75 -16.59 23.93
CA ILE A 80 -8.44 -16.29 23.35
C ILE A 80 -7.92 -14.99 23.95
N LYS A 81 -6.73 -15.04 24.54
CA LYS A 81 -6.09 -13.86 25.12
C LYS A 81 -5.63 -12.91 24.01
N PHE A 82 -6.12 -11.69 24.07
CA PHE A 82 -5.64 -10.60 23.24
C PHE A 82 -4.39 -9.98 23.89
N TYR A 83 -3.29 -9.89 23.13
CA TYR A 83 -2.01 -9.38 23.64
C TYR A 83 -1.78 -7.90 23.30
N GLY A 84 -2.24 -7.44 22.14
CA GLY A 84 -1.98 -6.08 21.65
C GLY A 84 -2.10 -5.97 20.13
N ILE A 85 -1.77 -4.79 19.61
CA ILE A 85 -1.70 -4.49 18.17
C ILE A 85 -0.29 -4.11 17.76
N SER A 86 -0.01 -4.23 16.47
CA SER A 86 1.28 -3.88 15.89
C SER A 86 1.07 -3.17 14.56
N PHE A 87 1.94 -2.23 14.23
CA PHE A 87 1.93 -1.54 12.95
C PHE A 87 3.25 -1.80 12.23
N SER A 88 3.19 -2.40 11.04
CA SER A 88 4.34 -2.51 10.16
C SER A 88 4.35 -1.32 9.22
N TYR A 89 5.45 -0.57 9.22
CA TYR A 89 5.76 0.28 8.08
C TYR A 89 6.40 -0.62 7.03
N ASP A 90 5.94 -0.56 5.78
CA ASP A 90 6.78 -1.03 4.67
C ASP A 90 7.97 -0.07 4.54
N ALA A 91 8.95 -0.19 5.44
CA ALA A 91 10.18 0.59 5.41
C ALA A 91 11.00 0.32 4.13
N SER A 92 10.70 -0.78 3.42
CA SER A 92 11.30 -1.06 2.13
C SER A 92 10.73 -0.18 1.02
N LEU A 93 9.49 0.30 1.14
CA LEU A 93 8.88 1.11 0.09
C LEU A 93 9.56 2.48 -0.08
N PRO A 94 9.80 3.29 0.98
CA PRO A 94 10.59 4.52 0.85
C PRO A 94 11.99 4.25 0.29
N LEU A 95 12.66 3.20 0.74
CA LEU A 95 13.98 2.80 0.24
C LEU A 95 13.94 2.42 -1.24
N LYS A 96 12.95 1.63 -1.66
CA LYS A 96 12.75 1.23 -3.05
C LYS A 96 12.45 2.44 -3.94
N ILE A 97 11.63 3.38 -3.48
CA ILE A 97 11.33 4.63 -4.22
C ILE A 97 12.60 5.48 -4.40
N ILE A 98 13.41 5.61 -3.34
CA ILE A 98 14.73 6.28 -3.39
C ILE A 98 15.67 5.54 -4.35
N GLN A 99 15.61 4.21 -4.38
CA GLN A 99 16.36 3.35 -5.31
C GLN A 99 15.79 3.32 -6.74
N GLY A 100 14.74 4.10 -7.03
CA GLY A 100 14.21 4.25 -8.39
C GLY A 100 13.03 3.34 -8.74
N LEU A 101 12.40 2.67 -7.77
CA LEU A 101 11.12 2.00 -7.99
C LEU A 101 10.11 3.01 -8.55
N ARG A 102 9.53 2.69 -9.71
CA ARG A 102 8.46 3.43 -10.39
C ARG A 102 7.37 2.46 -10.81
N GLU A 103 6.18 3.00 -11.08
CA GLU A 103 5.07 2.19 -11.57
C GLU A 103 5.38 1.69 -12.98
N GLU A 104 4.94 0.46 -13.27
CA GLU A 104 5.01 -0.12 -14.61
C GLU A 104 3.98 0.57 -15.53
N PRO A 105 4.32 0.82 -16.81
CA PRO A 105 3.37 1.37 -17.76
C PRO A 105 2.10 0.53 -17.88
N ILE A 106 0.94 1.19 -17.83
CA ILE A 106 -0.35 0.52 -18.01
C ILE A 106 -0.50 0.13 -19.49
N PRO A 107 -0.77 -1.14 -19.82
CA PRO A 107 -0.98 -1.57 -21.20
C PRO A 107 -2.13 -0.82 -21.87
N GLY A 108 -1.91 -0.34 -23.09
CA GLY A 108 -2.91 0.42 -23.86
C GLY A 108 -2.91 1.93 -23.60
N THR A 109 -2.14 2.42 -22.61
CA THR A 109 -1.96 3.86 -22.41
C THR A 109 -1.12 4.46 -23.54
N PRO A 110 -1.51 5.63 -24.10
CA PRO A 110 -0.73 6.29 -25.15
C PRO A 110 0.73 6.50 -24.74
N VAL A 111 1.67 6.16 -25.63
CA VAL A 111 3.12 6.25 -25.37
C VAL A 111 3.53 7.65 -24.92
N LEU A 112 2.95 8.69 -25.54
CA LEU A 112 3.22 10.08 -25.17
C LEU A 112 2.74 10.38 -23.73
N TYR A 113 1.63 9.81 -23.27
CA TYR A 113 1.18 9.96 -21.88
C TYR A 113 2.14 9.27 -20.91
N ASN A 114 2.59 8.05 -21.24
CA ASN A 114 3.61 7.34 -20.46
C ASN A 114 4.90 8.15 -20.34
N ASN A 115 5.34 8.78 -21.42
CA ASN A 115 6.52 9.65 -21.43
C ASN A 115 6.33 10.92 -20.56
N ILE A 116 5.13 11.50 -20.51
CA ILE A 116 4.86 12.68 -19.68
C ILE A 116 5.01 12.34 -18.20
N TYR A 117 4.25 11.36 -17.68
CA TYR A 117 4.28 11.09 -16.24
C TYR A 117 5.63 10.48 -15.81
N SER A 118 6.28 9.71 -16.68
CA SER A 118 7.60 9.16 -16.37
C SER A 118 8.69 10.23 -16.25
N LYS A 119 8.58 11.32 -17.03
CA LYS A 119 9.47 12.48 -16.85
C LYS A 119 9.15 13.29 -15.60
N CYS A 120 7.89 13.34 -15.16
CA CYS A 120 7.50 14.05 -13.94
C CYS A 120 8.19 13.52 -12.67
N TRP A 121 8.59 12.24 -12.66
CA TRP A 121 9.29 11.62 -11.53
C TRP A 121 10.79 11.37 -11.77
N ASP A 122 11.39 12.08 -12.73
CA ASP A 122 12.83 12.03 -12.98
C ASP A 122 13.60 12.32 -11.67
N TYR A 123 14.70 11.60 -11.47
CA TYR A 123 15.54 11.75 -10.29
C TYR A 123 16.09 13.19 -10.20
N GLU A 124 16.54 13.72 -11.34
CA GLU A 124 17.10 15.07 -11.43
C GLU A 124 15.97 16.10 -11.54
N PRO A 125 15.80 17.03 -10.57
CA PRO A 125 14.69 17.97 -10.57
C PRO A 125 14.61 18.87 -11.82
N ASN A 126 15.77 19.21 -12.40
CA ASN A 126 15.90 20.01 -13.62
C ASN A 126 15.51 19.26 -14.90
N LYS A 127 15.42 17.92 -14.87
CA LYS A 127 14.91 17.12 -15.99
C LYS A 127 13.39 16.98 -15.98
N ARG A 128 12.74 17.35 -14.88
CA ARG A 128 11.28 17.30 -14.76
C ARG A 128 10.67 18.42 -15.59
N PRO A 129 9.61 18.14 -16.35
CA PRO A 129 8.96 19.15 -17.15
C PRO A 129 8.24 20.15 -16.23
N SER A 130 8.21 21.40 -16.68
CA SER A 130 7.34 22.43 -16.14
C SER A 130 5.87 22.12 -16.45
N MET A 131 4.96 22.73 -15.68
CA MET A 131 3.53 22.61 -15.97
C MET A 131 3.17 23.08 -17.38
N SER A 132 3.84 24.11 -17.90
CA SER A 132 3.61 24.59 -19.27
C SER A 132 3.96 23.53 -20.31
N GLU A 133 5.09 22.84 -20.16
CA GLU A 133 5.51 21.74 -21.05
C GLU A 133 4.60 20.52 -20.93
N ILE A 134 4.09 20.21 -19.73
CA ILE A 134 3.10 19.15 -19.51
C ILE A 134 1.80 19.50 -20.26
N PHE A 135 1.27 20.71 -20.08
CA PHE A 135 0.05 21.14 -20.76
C PHE A 135 0.18 21.10 -22.28
N GLN A 136 1.32 21.54 -22.82
CA GLN A 136 1.58 21.50 -24.24
C GLN A 136 1.56 20.05 -24.78
N GLN A 137 2.23 19.12 -24.09
CA GLN A 137 2.25 17.70 -24.47
C GLN A 137 0.88 17.02 -24.34
N LEU A 138 0.10 17.37 -23.32
CA LEU A 138 -1.28 16.88 -23.16
C LEU A 138 -2.21 17.41 -24.26
N ASN A 139 -2.04 18.66 -24.69
CA ASN A 139 -2.79 19.20 -25.83
C ASN A 139 -2.46 18.45 -27.13
N PHE A 140 -1.18 18.11 -27.36
CA PHE A 140 -0.81 17.26 -28.48
C PHE A 140 -1.47 15.87 -28.42
N LEU A 141 -1.54 15.23 -27.24
CA LEU A 141 -2.27 13.98 -27.05
C LEU A 141 -3.76 14.10 -27.43
N ASN A 142 -4.41 15.19 -27.04
CA ASN A 142 -5.82 15.45 -27.38
C ASN A 142 -6.04 15.69 -28.87
N MET A 143 -5.01 16.07 -29.62
CA MET A 143 -5.04 16.27 -31.07
C MET A 143 -4.74 15.00 -31.86
N ILE A 144 -4.34 13.89 -31.21
CA ILE A 144 -4.19 12.60 -31.86
C ILE A 144 -5.58 11.93 -31.85
N PRO A 145 -6.32 11.89 -32.98
CA PRO A 145 -7.53 11.10 -33.04
C PRO A 145 -7.19 9.64 -32.72
N ASN A 146 -8.02 8.99 -31.91
CA ASN A 146 -7.88 7.58 -31.51
C ASN A 146 -7.87 6.65 -32.74
N TYR A 147 -6.74 6.49 -33.41
CA TYR A 147 -6.56 5.54 -34.49
C TYR A 147 -5.70 4.36 -34.01
N ASN A 148 -6.35 3.19 -33.89
CA ASN A 148 -5.68 1.90 -33.78
C ASN A 148 -5.13 1.48 -35.15
N GLY A 149 -4.05 2.12 -35.62
CA GLY A 149 -3.45 1.79 -36.90
C GLY A 149 -1.95 2.01 -36.92
N THR A 150 -1.21 1.04 -37.45
CA THR A 150 0.23 1.15 -37.71
C THR A 150 0.45 1.88 -39.04
N VAL A 151 1.21 2.97 -39.01
CA VAL A 151 1.65 3.69 -40.21
C VAL A 151 2.90 3.02 -40.76
N TYR A 152 2.82 2.50 -41.98
CA TYR A 152 3.97 1.99 -42.73
C TYR A 152 4.40 3.03 -43.74
N ILE A 153 5.68 3.40 -43.71
CA ILE A 153 6.30 4.27 -44.71
C ILE A 153 7.11 3.36 -45.64
N PHE A 154 6.76 3.39 -46.92
CA PHE A 154 7.51 2.73 -47.97
C PHE A 154 8.35 3.79 -48.69
N PHE A 155 9.60 3.44 -48.97
CA PHE A 155 10.48 4.21 -49.83
C PHE A 155 10.73 3.40 -51.10
N ASP A 156 10.79 4.08 -52.24
CA ASP A 156 11.32 3.48 -53.48
C ASP A 156 12.85 3.35 -53.39
N PHE A 157 13.40 2.37 -54.10
CA PHE A 157 14.84 2.15 -54.27
C PHE A 157 15.43 3.03 -55.37
#